data_AF-A0A6J7IQ59-F1
#
_entry.id   AF-A0A6J7IQ59-F1
#
_cell.length_a   1.000
_cell.length_b   1.000
_cell.length_c   1.000
_cell.angle_alpha   90.00
_cell.angle_beta   90.00
_cell.angle_gamma   90.00
#
_symmetry.space_group_name_H-M   'P 1'
#
loop_
_entity.id
_entity.type
_entity.pdbx_description
1 polymer ?
#
loop_
_entity_poly.entity_id
_entity_poly.type
_entity_poly.pdbx_seq_one_letter_code
_entity_poly.pdbx_strand_id
1 'polypeptide(L)'
;MGWIEDVLSPDILTIGFARRVPSYKRLTLMLRDRDRLTALLTDPERPVQLVIAGKAHPADEGGKALIQELVQFTDEVDVRHRIVFLPDYDISMATTLYPGCDVWLNNPLRPLEACGTSGMKAALNGALNLSILDGWWDEWFDGMNGWAIPTADGVDDPDRRDDLEASALYDLIEKKVAPLFYDRGADNVPHGWVEMLRHNLRTLGPKVLARRMVRDYMNLLYVPAAESSRIMSVRGFAAARELAEWKARVQHAWPSVRVDHVQSEDVVMAPTLGMPLKVHALVCLGGLSPNDVDVQLVHGRVDADDRIVEPNTTALAASGAEGETWRFEAQVDLDRTGPFGYTVRVLPHHSGLASPVEMGLLRVPVGGAS
;
A
#
# COMPACT_ATOMS: atom_id res chain seq x y z
N MET A 1 -19.82 -2.67 43.08
CA MET A 1 -19.01 -2.74 41.84
C MET A 1 -18.03 -1.57 41.79
N GLY A 2 -17.23 -1.32 42.84
CA GLY A 2 -16.33 -0.15 42.87
C GLY A 2 -15.14 -0.24 41.92
N TRP A 3 -14.71 -1.47 41.58
CA TRP A 3 -13.55 -1.70 40.71
C TRP A 3 -13.72 -1.19 39.26
N ILE A 4 -14.96 -0.96 38.82
CA ILE A 4 -15.25 -0.47 37.45
C ILE A 4 -14.85 1.01 37.32
N GLU A 5 -14.90 1.78 38.40
CA GLU A 5 -14.57 3.22 38.39
C GLU A 5 -13.09 3.46 38.05
N ASP A 6 -12.22 2.51 38.41
CA ASP A 6 -10.76 2.59 38.22
C ASP A 6 -10.24 1.64 37.11
N VAL A 7 -11.14 1.10 36.27
CA VAL A 7 -10.78 0.06 35.27
C VAL A 7 -9.85 0.59 34.17
N LEU A 8 -9.94 1.88 33.84
CA LEU A 8 -9.07 2.55 32.88
C LEU A 8 -8.36 3.70 33.59
N SER A 9 -7.04 3.79 33.38
CA SER A 9 -6.22 4.90 33.88
C SER A 9 -5.69 5.74 32.73
N PRO A 10 -5.67 7.08 32.85
CA PRO A 10 -5.06 7.96 31.84
C PRO A 10 -3.53 7.86 31.79
N ASP A 11 -2.89 7.29 32.83
CA ASP A 11 -1.42 7.16 32.92
C ASP A 11 -0.90 5.83 32.35
N ILE A 12 -1.79 4.97 31.86
CA ILE A 12 -1.46 3.64 31.35
C ILE A 12 -1.60 3.59 29.83
N LEU A 13 -0.63 2.94 29.18
CA LEU A 13 -0.63 2.72 27.74
C LEU A 13 -1.92 2.02 27.30
N THR A 14 -2.74 2.72 26.52
CA THR A 14 -4.04 2.23 26.04
C THR A 14 -3.94 1.74 24.60
N ILE A 15 -4.14 0.45 24.39
CA ILE A 15 -4.23 -0.14 23.05
C ILE A 15 -5.70 -0.40 22.71
N GLY A 16 -6.15 0.23 21.63
CA GLY A 16 -7.49 0.08 21.07
C GLY A 16 -7.56 -1.00 20.00
N PHE A 17 -8.65 -1.78 20.02
CA PHE A 17 -9.04 -2.69 18.95
C PHE A 17 -10.54 -2.60 18.73
N ALA A 18 -11.01 -2.01 17.62
CA ALA A 18 -12.44 -1.97 17.32
C ALA A 18 -12.82 -2.35 15.90
N ARG A 19 -13.51 -3.50 15.73
CA ARG A 19 -13.92 -4.00 14.41
C ARG A 19 -15.16 -4.89 14.47
N ARG A 20 -15.84 -5.05 13.33
CA ARG A 20 -16.68 -6.24 13.11
C ARG A 20 -15.82 -7.50 13.26
N VAL A 21 -16.36 -8.60 13.75
CA VAL A 21 -15.61 -9.81 14.14
C VAL A 21 -15.81 -10.98 13.15
N PRO A 22 -15.40 -10.89 11.87
CA PRO A 22 -15.16 -12.06 11.06
C PRO A 22 -13.82 -12.72 11.44
N SER A 23 -13.70 -14.02 11.20
CA SER A 23 -12.52 -14.83 11.58
C SER A 23 -11.19 -14.28 11.05
N TYR A 24 -11.15 -13.73 9.84
CA TYR A 24 -9.92 -13.23 9.21
C TYR A 24 -9.28 -12.02 9.92
N LYS A 25 -10.04 -11.31 10.78
CA LYS A 25 -9.53 -10.18 11.57
C LYS A 25 -8.83 -10.60 12.86
N ARG A 26 -8.85 -11.89 13.18
CA ARG A 26 -8.08 -12.55 14.25
C ARG A 26 -8.15 -11.85 15.61
N LEU A 27 -9.38 -11.57 16.06
CA LEU A 27 -9.65 -10.97 17.38
C LEU A 27 -8.91 -11.69 18.51
N THR A 28 -8.88 -13.03 18.48
CA THR A 28 -8.30 -13.86 19.53
C THR A 28 -6.81 -14.16 19.35
N LEU A 29 -6.13 -13.58 18.36
CA LEU A 29 -4.66 -13.73 18.23
C LEU A 29 -3.95 -13.26 19.51
N MET A 30 -4.45 -12.17 20.11
CA MET A 30 -3.93 -11.65 21.39
C MET A 30 -4.20 -12.56 22.59
N LEU A 31 -5.09 -13.55 22.45
CA LEU A 31 -5.38 -14.54 23.50
C LEU A 31 -4.63 -15.85 23.29
N ARG A 32 -3.78 -15.97 22.25
CA ARG A 32 -3.02 -17.19 21.98
C ARG A 32 -2.07 -17.54 23.11
N ASP A 33 -1.47 -16.54 23.76
CA ASP A 33 -0.68 -16.69 24.97
C ASP A 33 -1.26 -15.82 26.09
N ARG A 34 -2.23 -16.40 26.82
CA ARG A 34 -2.95 -15.70 27.91
C ARG A 34 -2.03 -15.33 29.07
N ASP A 35 -0.98 -16.12 29.31
CA ASP A 35 -0.02 -15.86 30.38
C ASP A 35 0.84 -14.65 30.05
N ARG A 36 1.37 -14.55 28.81
CA ARG A 36 2.07 -13.34 28.35
C ARG A 36 1.17 -12.12 28.29
N LEU A 37 -0.07 -12.27 27.82
CA LEU A 37 -1.02 -11.15 27.82
C LEU A 37 -1.29 -10.66 29.25
N THR A 38 -1.53 -11.57 30.19
CA THR A 38 -1.71 -11.22 31.61
C THR A 38 -0.49 -10.49 32.14
N ALA A 39 0.72 -11.02 31.90
CA ALA A 39 1.96 -10.39 32.34
C ALA A 39 2.14 -8.95 31.78
N LEU A 40 1.75 -8.72 30.53
CA LEU A 40 1.75 -7.39 29.91
C LEU A 40 0.74 -6.43 30.55
N LEU A 41 -0.48 -6.92 30.79
CA LEU A 41 -1.55 -6.11 31.39
C LEU A 41 -1.19 -5.69 32.83
N THR A 42 -0.52 -6.59 33.56
CA THR A 42 -0.21 -6.42 34.98
C THR A 42 1.25 -6.11 35.26
N ASP A 43 2.04 -5.71 34.25
CA ASP A 43 3.45 -5.35 34.45
C ASP A 43 3.56 -4.23 35.51
N PRO A 44 4.41 -4.39 36.53
CA PRO A 44 4.48 -3.44 37.65
C PRO A 44 5.09 -2.08 37.26
N GLU A 45 5.89 -2.03 36.19
CA GLU A 45 6.59 -0.82 35.74
C GLU A 45 5.94 -0.22 34.49
N ARG A 46 5.46 -1.09 33.58
CA ARG A 46 4.98 -0.72 32.24
C ARG A 46 3.69 -1.46 31.89
N PRO A 47 2.61 -1.30 32.70
CA PRO A 47 1.36 -1.99 32.46
C PRO A 47 0.74 -1.58 31.12
N VAL A 48 -0.12 -2.41 30.58
CA VAL A 48 -0.91 -2.09 29.38
C VAL A 48 -2.39 -2.20 29.73
N GLN A 49 -3.22 -1.36 29.12
CA GLN A 49 -4.66 -1.53 29.13
C GLN A 49 -5.22 -1.73 27.71
N LEU A 50 -6.21 -2.60 27.59
CA LEU A 50 -6.82 -2.98 26.32
C LEU A 50 -8.29 -2.54 26.29
N VAL A 51 -8.64 -1.77 25.26
CA VAL A 51 -10.04 -1.40 24.98
C VAL A 51 -10.46 -2.07 23.68
N ILE A 52 -11.31 -3.08 23.80
CA ILE A 52 -11.74 -3.89 22.68
C ILE A 52 -13.20 -3.59 22.41
N ALA A 53 -13.58 -3.36 21.16
CA ALA A 53 -14.95 -3.12 20.77
C ALA A 53 -15.31 -3.92 19.51
N GLY A 54 -16.54 -4.42 19.44
CA GLY A 54 -16.92 -5.18 18.26
C GLY A 54 -18.36 -5.65 18.23
N LYS A 55 -18.74 -6.10 17.04
CA LYS A 55 -20.02 -6.77 16.77
C LYS A 55 -19.75 -7.99 15.90
N ALA A 56 -20.24 -9.16 16.32
CA ALA A 56 -20.37 -10.31 15.44
C ALA A 56 -21.69 -10.17 14.65
N HIS A 57 -21.73 -10.72 13.43
CA HIS A 57 -22.98 -10.80 12.70
C HIS A 57 -23.92 -11.82 13.39
N PRO A 58 -25.25 -11.60 13.45
CA PRO A 58 -26.15 -12.55 14.11
C PRO A 58 -26.13 -13.98 13.56
N ALA A 59 -25.68 -14.16 12.33
CA ALA A 59 -25.53 -15.48 11.68
C ALA A 59 -24.09 -16.04 11.71
N ASP A 60 -23.13 -15.34 12.33
CA ASP A 60 -21.73 -15.74 12.41
C ASP A 60 -21.43 -16.39 13.76
N GLU A 61 -21.71 -17.69 13.86
CA GLU A 61 -21.48 -18.47 15.09
C GLU A 61 -20.00 -18.50 15.49
N GLY A 62 -19.08 -18.51 14.51
CA GLY A 62 -17.64 -18.44 14.76
C GLY A 62 -17.25 -17.11 15.42
N GLY A 63 -17.69 -15.99 14.84
CA GLY A 63 -17.45 -14.66 15.41
C GLY A 63 -18.03 -14.49 16.82
N LYS A 64 -19.19 -15.08 17.11
CA LYS A 64 -19.79 -15.08 18.46
C LYS A 64 -18.94 -15.87 19.46
N ALA A 65 -18.44 -17.05 19.09
CA ALA A 65 -17.59 -17.85 19.96
C ALA A 65 -16.28 -17.12 20.31
N LEU A 66 -15.67 -16.43 19.35
CA LEU A 66 -14.47 -15.62 19.56
C LEU A 66 -14.73 -14.44 20.53
N ILE A 67 -15.87 -13.76 20.40
CA ILE A 67 -16.27 -12.70 21.35
C ILE A 67 -16.51 -13.30 22.74
N GLN A 68 -17.17 -14.45 22.83
CA GLN A 68 -17.45 -15.11 24.10
C GLN A 68 -16.16 -15.49 24.83
N GLU A 69 -15.18 -16.08 24.13
CA GLU A 69 -13.87 -16.39 24.68
C GLU A 69 -13.18 -15.14 25.22
N LEU A 70 -13.22 -14.05 24.45
CA LEU A 70 -12.63 -12.78 24.88
C LEU A 70 -13.31 -12.24 26.12
N VAL A 71 -14.65 -12.20 26.15
CA VAL A 71 -15.41 -11.70 27.32
C VAL A 71 -15.10 -12.51 28.56
N GLN A 72 -15.02 -13.84 28.44
CA GLN A 72 -14.64 -14.72 29.55
C GLN A 72 -13.26 -14.36 30.10
N PHE A 73 -12.27 -14.14 29.23
CA PHE A 73 -10.94 -13.71 29.64
C PHE A 73 -10.99 -12.31 30.28
N THR A 74 -11.76 -11.37 29.74
CA THR A 74 -11.88 -10.02 30.32
C THR A 74 -12.48 -10.00 31.72
N ASP A 75 -13.28 -11.01 32.09
CA ASP A 75 -13.90 -11.13 33.41
C ASP A 75 -12.98 -11.80 34.46
N GLU A 76 -11.84 -12.36 34.04
CA GLU A 76 -10.89 -13.00 34.95
C GLU A 76 -10.31 -11.99 35.95
N VAL A 77 -10.23 -12.38 37.23
CA VAL A 77 -9.90 -11.47 38.35
C VAL A 77 -8.55 -10.79 38.17
N ASP A 78 -7.60 -11.50 37.58
CA ASP A 78 -6.21 -11.05 37.41
C ASP A 78 -6.06 -9.98 36.32
N VAL A 79 -7.02 -9.85 35.39
CA VAL A 79 -6.91 -8.92 34.25
C VAL A 79 -8.06 -7.94 34.12
N ARG A 80 -9.24 -8.22 34.70
CA ARG A 80 -10.46 -7.40 34.55
C ARG A 80 -10.33 -5.91 34.88
N HIS A 81 -9.27 -5.52 35.58
CA HIS A 81 -8.93 -4.14 35.92
C HIS A 81 -8.02 -3.45 34.89
N ARG A 82 -7.78 -4.09 33.73
CA ARG A 82 -6.89 -3.64 32.64
C ARG A 82 -7.43 -3.92 31.24
N ILE A 83 -8.47 -4.74 31.10
CA ILE A 83 -9.05 -5.07 29.79
C ILE A 83 -10.56 -4.88 29.83
N VAL A 84 -11.10 -4.23 28.81
CA VAL A 84 -12.55 -3.99 28.69
C VAL A 84 -13.05 -4.37 27.30
N PHE A 85 -14.20 -5.04 27.27
CA PHE A 85 -14.96 -5.27 26.04
C PHE A 85 -16.16 -4.32 25.99
N LEU A 86 -16.20 -3.48 24.96
CA LEU A 86 -17.29 -2.54 24.70
C LEU A 86 -18.24 -3.15 23.66
N PRO A 87 -19.44 -3.58 24.07
CA PRO A 87 -20.43 -4.07 23.14
C PRO A 87 -20.96 -2.92 22.28
N ASP A 88 -21.65 -3.29 21.23
CA ASP A 88 -22.42 -2.36 20.42
C ASP A 88 -21.64 -1.25 19.68
N TYR A 89 -20.37 -1.48 19.34
CA TYR A 89 -19.53 -0.54 18.57
C TYR A 89 -20.26 0.10 17.38
N ASP A 90 -20.24 1.44 17.35
CA ASP A 90 -20.83 2.28 16.32
C ASP A 90 -20.01 3.57 16.11
N ILE A 91 -20.52 4.47 15.28
CA ILE A 91 -19.84 5.75 14.99
C ILE A 91 -19.78 6.64 16.23
N SER A 92 -20.82 6.63 17.08
CA SER A 92 -20.85 7.44 18.30
C SER A 92 -19.74 7.02 19.25
N MET A 93 -19.63 5.72 19.55
CA MET A 93 -18.56 5.18 20.37
C MET A 93 -17.18 5.46 19.77
N ALA A 94 -17.04 5.35 18.43
CA ALA A 94 -15.79 5.65 17.75
C ALA A 94 -15.28 7.08 18.02
N THR A 95 -16.17 8.06 18.16
CA THR A 95 -15.76 9.46 18.44
C THR A 95 -15.05 9.63 19.80
N THR A 96 -15.33 8.75 20.76
CA THR A 96 -14.67 8.75 22.06
C THR A 96 -13.49 7.77 22.10
N LEU A 97 -13.65 6.62 21.46
CA LEU A 97 -12.64 5.55 21.50
C LEU A 97 -11.33 5.96 20.81
N TYR A 98 -11.39 6.52 19.60
CA TYR A 98 -10.17 6.84 18.84
C TYR A 98 -9.26 7.85 19.55
N PRO A 99 -9.75 8.99 20.07
CA PRO A 99 -8.93 9.92 20.85
C PRO A 99 -8.43 9.36 22.19
N GLY A 100 -9.07 8.32 22.72
CA GLY A 100 -8.70 7.69 23.99
C GLY A 100 -7.68 6.56 23.87
N CYS A 101 -7.20 6.25 22.66
CA CYS A 101 -6.19 5.23 22.45
C CYS A 101 -4.83 5.86 22.16
N ASP A 102 -3.76 5.32 22.76
CA ASP A 102 -2.38 5.67 22.42
C ASP A 102 -1.90 4.87 21.21
N VAL A 103 -2.34 3.60 21.13
CA VAL A 103 -2.01 2.67 20.05
C VAL A 103 -3.28 2.07 19.48
N TRP A 104 -3.30 1.89 18.16
CA TRP A 104 -4.36 1.18 17.46
C TRP A 104 -3.83 -0.12 16.86
N LEU A 105 -4.32 -1.24 17.36
CA LEU A 105 -3.87 -2.57 16.95
C LEU A 105 -4.61 -3.05 15.70
N ASN A 106 -3.89 -3.50 14.68
CA ASN A 106 -4.45 -4.31 13.58
C ASN A 106 -3.64 -5.56 13.18
N ASN A 107 -4.25 -6.73 13.30
CA ASN A 107 -3.62 -8.03 12.99
C ASN A 107 -4.43 -8.85 11.96
N PRO A 108 -4.85 -8.26 10.82
CA PRO A 108 -5.57 -9.02 9.79
C PRO A 108 -4.70 -10.16 9.26
N LEU A 109 -5.34 -11.23 8.78
CA LEU A 109 -4.64 -12.24 7.99
C LEU A 109 -4.25 -11.66 6.62
N ARG A 110 -2.96 -11.60 6.31
CA ARG A 110 -2.47 -11.16 5.01
C ARG A 110 -2.76 -12.20 3.91
N PRO A 111 -3.12 -11.81 2.67
CA PRO A 111 -3.40 -10.46 2.17
C PRO A 111 -4.92 -10.18 2.10
N LEU A 112 -5.67 -10.44 3.19
CA LEU A 112 -7.14 -10.40 3.17
C LEU A 112 -7.72 -9.03 3.52
N GLU A 113 -6.91 -8.09 4.03
CA GLU A 113 -7.36 -6.72 4.26
C GLU A 113 -7.02 -5.85 3.05
N ALA A 114 -8.03 -5.51 2.24
CA ALA A 114 -7.83 -4.66 1.07
C ALA A 114 -7.33 -3.24 1.40
N CYS A 115 -7.71 -2.71 2.57
CA CYS A 115 -7.31 -1.37 3.00
C CYS A 115 -7.29 -1.29 4.53
N GLY A 116 -8.40 -0.94 5.18
CA GLY A 116 -8.51 -0.83 6.64
C GLY A 116 -8.54 0.62 7.14
N THR A 117 -9.70 1.28 7.03
CA THR A 117 -9.83 2.70 7.39
C THR A 117 -9.80 2.99 8.91
N SER A 118 -9.82 1.98 9.77
CA SER A 118 -9.74 2.18 11.23
C SER A 118 -8.36 2.71 11.65
N GLY A 119 -7.28 2.19 11.07
CA GLY A 119 -5.94 2.68 11.37
C GLY A 119 -5.70 4.11 10.87
N MET A 120 -6.36 4.48 9.77
CA MET A 120 -6.36 5.85 9.25
C MET A 120 -7.02 6.84 10.22
N LYS A 121 -8.15 6.45 10.84
CA LYS A 121 -8.83 7.26 11.86
C LYS A 121 -7.95 7.41 13.10
N ALA A 122 -7.32 6.32 13.55
CA ALA A 122 -6.38 6.32 14.66
C ALA A 122 -5.22 7.30 14.42
N ALA A 123 -4.59 7.24 13.24
CA ALA A 123 -3.51 8.15 12.84
C ALA A 123 -3.93 9.64 12.94
N LEU A 124 -5.14 9.98 12.47
CA LEU A 124 -5.67 11.34 12.57
C LEU A 124 -5.98 11.81 14.00
N ASN A 125 -6.20 10.87 14.93
CA ASN A 125 -6.51 11.16 16.34
C ASN A 125 -5.28 11.07 17.25
N GLY A 126 -4.08 10.91 16.67
CA GLY A 126 -2.84 10.84 17.47
C GLY A 126 -2.62 9.48 18.13
N ALA A 127 -3.25 8.42 17.63
CA ALA A 127 -2.91 7.05 18.00
C ALA A 127 -1.90 6.47 17.00
N LEU A 128 -0.82 5.86 17.49
CA LEU A 128 0.16 5.17 16.66
C LEU A 128 -0.38 3.80 16.22
N ASN A 129 -0.09 3.38 14.99
CA ASN A 129 -0.55 2.08 14.50
C ASN A 129 0.45 0.98 14.89
N LEU A 130 -0.08 -0.14 15.37
CA LEU A 130 0.65 -1.40 15.54
C LEU A 130 -0.05 -2.43 14.66
N SER A 131 0.50 -2.75 13.50
CA SER A 131 -0.23 -3.53 12.51
C SER A 131 0.62 -4.50 11.69
N ILE A 132 0.01 -5.59 11.23
CA ILE A 132 0.56 -6.39 10.13
C ILE A 132 0.59 -5.55 8.85
N LEU A 133 1.62 -5.76 8.01
CA LEU A 133 1.79 -5.11 6.71
C LEU A 133 0.80 -5.68 5.69
N ASP A 134 -0.43 -5.21 5.78
CA ASP A 134 -1.52 -5.51 4.84
C ASP A 134 -2.36 -4.24 4.57
N GLY A 135 -3.04 -4.23 3.42
CA GLY A 135 -3.85 -3.11 2.98
C GLY A 135 -3.12 -1.76 3.02
N TRP A 136 -3.75 -0.76 3.62
CA TRP A 136 -3.22 0.61 3.65
C TRP A 136 -1.90 0.75 4.42
N TRP A 137 -1.64 -0.19 5.34
CA TRP A 137 -0.46 -0.14 6.19
C TRP A 137 0.78 -0.60 5.42
N ASP A 138 0.64 -1.64 4.57
CA ASP A 138 1.70 -2.08 3.66
C ASP A 138 2.11 -0.94 2.70
N GLU A 139 1.14 -0.15 2.24
CA GLU A 139 1.39 0.98 1.34
C GLU A 139 2.18 2.13 1.98
N TRP A 140 1.88 2.50 3.23
CA TRP A 140 2.31 3.77 3.82
C TRP A 140 3.17 3.65 5.09
N PHE A 141 3.45 2.44 5.58
CA PHE A 141 4.41 2.25 6.67
C PHE A 141 5.81 2.72 6.28
N ASP A 142 6.47 3.50 7.14
CA ASP A 142 7.80 4.07 6.89
C ASP A 142 8.81 3.77 8.01
N GLY A 143 8.42 2.95 9.00
CA GLY A 143 9.26 2.64 10.16
C GLY A 143 9.26 3.68 11.28
N MET A 144 8.72 4.88 11.04
CA MET A 144 8.68 5.98 12.03
C MET A 144 7.25 6.39 12.40
N ASN A 145 6.25 6.01 11.61
CA ASN A 145 4.84 6.35 11.81
C ASN A 145 4.04 5.32 12.65
N GLY A 146 4.70 4.25 13.13
CA GLY A 146 4.11 3.19 13.94
C GLY A 146 4.99 1.94 13.96
N TRP A 147 4.38 0.77 14.14
CA TRP A 147 5.06 -0.52 14.18
C TRP A 147 4.43 -1.52 13.22
N ALA A 148 5.28 -2.32 12.59
CA ALA A 148 4.91 -3.44 11.75
C ALA A 148 5.07 -4.75 12.53
N ILE A 149 3.99 -5.52 12.66
CA ILE A 149 4.04 -6.90 13.14
C ILE A 149 4.57 -7.75 11.97
N PRO A 150 5.72 -8.43 12.12
CA PRO A 150 6.28 -9.28 11.08
C PRO A 150 5.27 -10.36 10.65
N THR A 151 5.03 -10.46 9.35
CA THR A 151 4.23 -11.55 8.77
C THR A 151 5.07 -12.82 8.71
N ALA A 152 4.47 -13.96 9.05
CA ALA A 152 5.12 -15.26 8.89
C ALA A 152 4.95 -15.78 7.43
N ASP A 153 5.55 -15.07 6.47
CA ASP A 153 5.52 -15.42 5.05
C ASP A 153 6.16 -16.80 4.80
N GLY A 154 5.52 -17.62 3.96
CA GLY A 154 6.00 -18.97 3.63
C GLY A 154 5.70 -20.05 4.67
N VAL A 155 4.90 -19.73 5.71
CA VAL A 155 4.39 -20.73 6.67
C VAL A 155 3.01 -21.19 6.24
N ASP A 156 2.92 -22.44 5.76
CA ASP A 156 1.66 -23.02 5.27
C ASP A 156 0.69 -23.40 6.39
N ASP A 157 1.21 -23.76 7.57
CA ASP A 157 0.39 -24.15 8.73
C ASP A 157 -0.21 -22.90 9.41
N PRO A 158 -1.56 -22.73 9.37
CA PRO A 158 -2.21 -21.56 9.93
C PRO A 158 -1.99 -21.38 11.43
N ASP A 159 -1.93 -22.46 12.21
CA ASP A 159 -1.74 -22.37 13.65
C ASP A 159 -0.31 -21.96 13.99
N ARG A 160 0.68 -22.56 13.31
CA ARG A 160 2.08 -22.16 13.47
C ARG A 160 2.31 -20.70 13.07
N ARG A 161 1.68 -20.24 11.99
CA ARG A 161 1.73 -18.84 11.56
C ARG A 161 1.16 -17.92 12.65
N ASP A 162 -0.01 -18.25 13.17
CA ASP A 162 -0.67 -17.45 14.21
C ASP A 162 0.17 -17.43 15.50
N ASP A 163 0.83 -18.53 15.90
CA ASP A 163 1.76 -18.55 17.05
C ASP A 163 2.97 -17.63 16.85
N LEU A 164 3.56 -17.62 15.65
CA LEU A 164 4.71 -16.76 15.32
C LEU A 164 4.31 -15.29 15.32
N GLU A 165 3.19 -14.94 14.71
CA GLU A 165 2.70 -13.56 14.63
C GLU A 165 2.20 -13.05 16.00
N ALA A 166 1.59 -13.91 16.81
CA ALA A 166 1.24 -13.58 18.20
C ALA A 166 2.50 -13.32 19.04
N SER A 167 3.51 -14.20 18.94
CA SER A 167 4.80 -14.01 19.64
C SER A 167 5.48 -12.70 19.23
N ALA A 168 5.48 -12.37 17.95
CA ALA A 168 6.04 -11.12 17.44
C ALA A 168 5.24 -9.88 17.91
N LEU A 169 3.92 -9.98 18.01
CA LEU A 169 3.07 -8.94 18.60
C LEU A 169 3.46 -8.65 20.06
N TYR A 170 3.57 -9.69 20.90
CA TYR A 170 3.98 -9.51 22.30
C TYR A 170 5.38 -8.91 22.40
N ASP A 171 6.33 -9.42 21.62
CA ASP A 171 7.71 -8.91 21.58
C ASP A 171 7.77 -7.42 21.21
N LEU A 172 6.96 -6.96 20.27
CA LEU A 172 6.87 -5.55 19.91
C LEU A 172 6.31 -4.72 21.07
N ILE A 173 5.25 -5.17 21.72
CA ILE A 173 4.65 -4.44 22.85
C ILE A 173 5.67 -4.34 24.00
N GLU A 174 6.25 -5.46 24.41
CA GLU A 174 7.18 -5.56 25.55
C GLU A 174 8.49 -4.80 25.32
N LYS A 175 9.07 -4.90 24.11
CA LYS A 175 10.45 -4.46 23.85
C LYS A 175 10.53 -3.12 23.13
N LYS A 176 9.43 -2.63 22.54
CA LYS A 176 9.43 -1.40 21.74
C LYS A 176 8.33 -0.42 22.15
N VAL A 177 7.06 -0.85 22.13
CA VAL A 177 5.92 0.05 22.33
C VAL A 177 5.86 0.55 23.77
N ALA A 178 5.74 -0.35 24.75
CA ALA A 178 5.63 0.02 26.15
C ALA A 178 6.88 0.77 26.67
N PRO A 179 8.12 0.32 26.38
CA PRO A 179 9.31 1.08 26.77
C PRO A 179 9.30 2.51 26.24
N LEU A 180 8.90 2.75 24.98
CA LEU A 180 8.88 4.10 24.41
C LEU A 180 7.80 5.00 25.03
N PHE A 181 6.64 4.44 25.38
CA PHE A 181 5.57 5.18 26.05
C PHE A 181 5.95 5.58 27.49
N TYR A 182 6.61 4.68 28.21
CA TYR A 182 7.01 4.87 29.61
C TYR A 182 8.37 5.56 29.80
N ASP A 183 9.17 5.70 28.73
CA ASP A 183 10.41 6.48 28.74
C ASP A 183 10.11 7.98 28.80
N ARG A 184 9.82 8.46 30.00
CA ARG A 184 9.47 9.85 30.30
C ARG A 184 10.70 10.59 30.80
N GLY A 185 10.99 11.72 30.16
CA GLY A 185 12.09 12.61 30.55
C GLY A 185 11.84 13.31 31.90
N ALA A 186 12.76 14.19 32.30
CA ALA A 186 12.65 14.95 33.55
C ALA A 186 11.42 15.89 33.60
N ASP A 187 10.84 16.22 32.44
CA ASP A 187 9.60 16.98 32.28
C ASP A 187 8.34 16.10 32.23
N ASN A 188 8.49 14.79 32.49
CA ASN A 188 7.44 13.77 32.45
C ASN A 188 6.82 13.55 31.05
N VAL A 189 7.52 13.98 29.98
CA VAL A 189 7.08 13.82 28.59
C VAL A 189 7.84 12.66 27.93
N PRO A 190 7.14 11.74 27.24
CA PRO A 190 7.78 10.72 26.43
C PRO A 190 8.19 11.29 25.06
N HIS A 191 9.35 11.95 25.00
CA HIS A 191 9.77 12.72 23.81
C HIS A 191 9.86 11.86 22.54
N GLY A 192 10.37 10.62 22.66
CA GLY A 192 10.41 9.69 21.52
C GLY A 192 9.03 9.31 20.99
N TRP A 193 8.05 9.13 21.88
CA TRP A 193 6.66 8.91 21.51
C TRP A 193 6.06 10.13 20.79
N VAL A 194 6.27 11.32 21.35
CA VAL A 194 5.80 12.59 20.77
C VAL A 194 6.43 12.84 19.39
N GLU A 195 7.69 12.46 19.19
CA GLU A 195 8.34 12.53 17.88
C GLU A 195 7.66 11.61 16.87
N MET A 196 7.39 10.35 17.22
CA MET A 196 6.63 9.43 16.37
C MET A 196 5.24 9.97 16.04
N LEU A 197 4.53 10.56 17.01
CA LEU A 197 3.22 11.17 16.79
C LEU A 197 3.28 12.32 15.79
N ARG A 198 4.26 13.23 15.93
CA ARG A 198 4.47 14.33 14.98
C ARG A 198 4.80 13.80 13.60
N HIS A 199 5.62 12.76 13.52
CA HIS A 199 5.97 12.13 12.26
C HIS A 199 4.74 11.53 11.58
N ASN A 200 3.96 10.72 12.30
CA ASN A 200 2.71 10.12 11.83
C ASN A 200 1.74 11.17 11.28
N LEU A 201 1.45 12.25 12.04
CA LEU A 201 0.56 13.31 11.58
C LEU A 201 1.07 14.01 10.33
N ARG A 202 2.39 14.20 10.22
CA ARG A 202 3.02 14.84 9.06
C ARG A 202 2.98 13.94 7.82
N THR A 203 3.26 12.65 7.95
CA THR A 203 3.39 11.73 6.80
C THR A 203 2.07 11.10 6.39
N LEU A 204 1.22 10.73 7.35
CA LEU A 204 -0.08 10.09 7.09
C LEU A 204 -1.21 11.11 7.01
N GLY A 205 -1.17 12.21 7.76
CA GLY A 205 -2.25 13.21 7.81
C GLY A 205 -2.74 13.68 6.44
N PRO A 206 -1.87 14.16 5.52
CA PRO A 206 -2.27 14.57 4.17
C PRO A 206 -2.76 13.41 3.31
N LYS A 207 -2.27 12.19 3.58
CA LYS A 207 -2.63 10.98 2.84
C LYS A 207 -4.03 10.53 3.26
N VAL A 208 -4.30 10.23 4.52
CA VAL A 208 -5.48 9.44 4.92
C VAL A 208 -6.85 10.15 4.77
N LEU A 209 -6.89 11.38 4.26
CA LEU A 209 -8.11 12.18 4.14
C LEU A 209 -9.03 11.71 3.00
N ALA A 210 -10.32 11.53 3.31
CA ALA A 210 -11.35 11.25 2.31
C ALA A 210 -11.45 12.35 1.24
N ARG A 211 -11.18 13.62 1.58
CA ARG A 211 -11.14 14.73 0.63
C ARG A 211 -10.06 14.52 -0.45
N ARG A 212 -8.90 13.97 -0.07
CA ARG A 212 -7.82 13.64 -1.01
C ARG A 212 -8.28 12.55 -1.97
N MET A 213 -8.82 11.46 -1.44
CA MET A 213 -9.39 10.36 -2.23
C MET A 213 -10.44 10.87 -3.24
N VAL A 214 -11.43 11.63 -2.79
CA VAL A 214 -12.50 12.15 -3.69
C VAL A 214 -11.92 13.05 -4.78
N ARG A 215 -10.95 13.92 -4.44
CA ARG A 215 -10.28 14.77 -5.42
C ARG A 215 -9.53 13.94 -6.47
N ASP A 216 -8.83 12.89 -6.05
CA ASP A 216 -8.09 12.02 -6.96
C ASP A 216 -9.05 11.28 -7.91
N TYR A 217 -10.16 10.74 -7.39
CA TYR A 217 -11.23 10.15 -8.22
C TYR A 217 -11.81 11.15 -9.23
N MET A 218 -12.05 12.40 -8.80
CA MET A 218 -12.57 13.43 -9.69
C MET A 218 -11.58 13.77 -10.80
N ASN A 219 -10.32 14.01 -10.46
CA ASN A 219 -9.30 14.47 -11.40
C ASN A 219 -8.79 13.37 -12.33
N LEU A 220 -8.66 12.14 -11.83
CA LEU A 220 -8.06 11.04 -12.58
C LEU A 220 -9.10 10.21 -13.34
N LEU A 221 -10.35 10.14 -12.86
CA LEU A 221 -11.36 9.26 -13.43
C LEU A 221 -12.58 10.03 -13.95
N TYR A 222 -13.33 10.72 -13.06
CA TYR A 222 -14.65 11.22 -13.43
C TYR A 222 -14.63 12.41 -14.41
N VAL A 223 -13.76 13.40 -14.20
CA VAL A 223 -13.66 14.56 -15.11
C VAL A 223 -13.13 14.14 -16.49
N PRO A 224 -12.02 13.39 -16.61
CA PRO A 224 -11.54 12.92 -17.91
C PRO A 224 -12.58 12.06 -18.64
N ALA A 225 -13.29 11.18 -17.95
CA ALA A 225 -14.34 10.37 -18.55
C ALA A 225 -15.51 11.23 -19.08
N ALA A 226 -15.93 12.25 -18.34
CA ALA A 226 -16.98 13.16 -18.76
C ALA A 226 -16.56 14.05 -19.95
N GLU A 227 -15.30 14.48 -20.01
CA GLU A 227 -14.73 15.20 -21.15
C GLU A 227 -14.64 14.32 -22.39
N SER A 228 -14.08 13.12 -22.26
CA SER A 228 -14.00 12.13 -23.34
C SER A 228 -15.40 11.81 -23.88
N SER A 229 -16.37 11.53 -23.01
CA SER A 229 -17.76 11.27 -23.43
C SER A 229 -18.37 12.41 -24.25
N ARG A 230 -18.11 13.67 -23.87
CA ARG A 230 -18.58 14.85 -24.62
C ARG A 230 -17.89 14.95 -25.97
N ILE A 231 -16.57 14.80 -26.05
CA ILE A 231 -15.82 14.83 -27.31
C ILE A 231 -16.33 13.74 -28.27
N MET A 232 -16.50 12.53 -27.76
CA MET A 232 -16.90 11.36 -28.54
C MET A 232 -18.33 11.44 -29.06
N SER A 233 -19.21 12.21 -28.42
CA SER A 233 -20.64 12.30 -28.78
C SER A 233 -20.97 13.40 -29.81
N VAL A 234 -20.03 14.30 -30.09
CA VAL A 234 -20.24 15.43 -31.01
C VAL A 234 -20.32 14.97 -32.47
N ARG A 235 -21.02 15.76 -33.32
CA ARG A 235 -21.13 15.56 -34.79
C ARG A 235 -21.52 14.13 -35.19
N GLY A 236 -22.50 13.56 -34.50
CA GLY A 236 -23.01 12.22 -34.81
C GLY A 236 -21.99 11.11 -34.54
N PHE A 237 -21.18 11.25 -33.50
CA PHE A 237 -20.19 10.26 -33.04
C PHE A 237 -19.00 10.05 -34.00
N ALA A 238 -18.61 11.08 -34.75
CA ALA A 238 -17.51 10.98 -35.72
C ALA A 238 -16.20 10.51 -35.09
N ALA A 239 -15.74 11.16 -34.01
CA ALA A 239 -14.52 10.80 -33.30
C ALA A 239 -14.58 9.39 -32.68
N ALA A 240 -15.76 8.96 -32.21
CA ALA A 240 -15.94 7.62 -31.66
C ALA A 240 -15.83 6.54 -32.75
N ARG A 241 -16.36 6.79 -33.96
CA ARG A 241 -16.24 5.89 -35.11
C ARG A 241 -14.79 5.81 -35.60
N GLU A 242 -14.13 6.95 -35.71
CA GLU A 242 -12.70 7.02 -36.06
C GLU A 242 -11.85 6.21 -35.07
N LEU A 243 -12.05 6.42 -33.75
CA LEU A 243 -11.36 5.66 -32.73
C LEU A 243 -11.66 4.16 -32.84
N ALA A 244 -12.90 3.76 -33.11
CA ALA A 244 -13.27 2.36 -33.26
C ALA A 244 -12.59 1.70 -34.49
N GLU A 245 -12.57 2.39 -35.62
CA GLU A 245 -11.86 1.95 -36.84
C GLU A 245 -10.35 1.84 -36.60
N TRP A 246 -9.77 2.84 -35.93
CA TRP A 246 -8.37 2.84 -35.52
C TRP A 246 -8.05 1.64 -34.62
N LYS A 247 -8.87 1.39 -33.58
CA LYS A 247 -8.69 0.26 -32.65
C LYS A 247 -8.71 -1.08 -33.39
N ALA A 248 -9.65 -1.27 -34.31
CA ALA A 248 -9.76 -2.49 -35.11
C ALA A 248 -8.53 -2.69 -36.01
N ARG A 249 -8.07 -1.64 -36.68
CA ARG A 249 -6.86 -1.67 -37.52
C ARG A 249 -5.62 -2.04 -36.70
N VAL A 250 -5.42 -1.38 -35.56
CA VAL A 250 -4.27 -1.64 -34.68
C VAL A 250 -4.32 -3.05 -34.13
N GLN A 251 -5.46 -3.54 -33.63
CA GLN A 251 -5.60 -4.91 -33.13
C GLN A 251 -5.26 -5.96 -34.20
N HIS A 252 -5.67 -5.72 -35.44
CA HIS A 252 -5.38 -6.62 -36.55
C HIS A 252 -3.89 -6.65 -36.92
N ALA A 253 -3.23 -5.49 -36.94
CA ALA A 253 -1.82 -5.35 -37.31
C ALA A 253 -0.85 -5.69 -36.16
N TRP A 254 -1.28 -5.61 -34.90
CA TRP A 254 -0.42 -5.76 -33.72
C TRP A 254 0.40 -7.06 -33.66
N PRO A 255 -0.09 -8.23 -34.09
CA PRO A 255 0.71 -9.44 -34.18
C PRO A 255 2.01 -9.28 -34.97
N SER A 256 2.03 -8.40 -35.97
CA SER A 256 3.19 -8.13 -36.82
C SER A 256 4.13 -7.06 -36.28
N VAL A 257 3.71 -6.30 -35.25
CA VAL A 257 4.55 -5.28 -34.59
C VAL A 257 5.63 -5.98 -33.77
N ARG A 258 6.89 -5.60 -33.98
CA ARG A 258 8.05 -6.17 -33.30
C ARG A 258 9.17 -5.15 -33.16
N VAL A 259 9.90 -5.23 -32.04
CA VAL A 259 11.16 -4.50 -31.86
C VAL A 259 12.27 -5.43 -32.35
N ASP A 260 12.83 -5.11 -33.52
CA ASP A 260 13.85 -5.93 -34.18
C ASP A 260 15.22 -5.71 -33.53
N HIS A 261 15.54 -4.47 -33.16
CA HIS A 261 16.83 -4.14 -32.57
C HIS A 261 16.78 -2.93 -31.65
N VAL A 262 17.61 -2.93 -30.62
CA VAL A 262 17.86 -1.79 -29.72
C VAL A 262 19.36 -1.64 -29.58
N GLN A 263 19.86 -0.43 -29.77
CA GLN A 263 21.27 -0.09 -29.61
C GLN A 263 21.39 1.25 -28.88
N SER A 264 22.46 1.36 -28.10
CA SER A 264 22.91 2.63 -27.54
C SER A 264 24.24 3.01 -28.16
N GLU A 265 24.38 4.26 -28.61
CA GLU A 265 25.67 4.80 -29.03
C GLU A 265 26.53 5.14 -27.79
N ASP A 266 27.84 4.88 -27.90
CA ASP A 266 28.86 5.30 -26.93
C ASP A 266 28.65 4.85 -25.47
N VAL A 267 28.43 3.54 -25.23
CA VAL A 267 28.72 2.97 -23.91
C VAL A 267 30.24 2.86 -23.77
N VAL A 268 30.89 3.98 -23.44
CA VAL A 268 32.25 3.95 -22.89
C VAL A 268 32.22 3.02 -21.68
N MET A 269 33.24 2.15 -21.50
CA MET A 269 33.30 1.15 -20.42
C MET A 269 33.08 1.70 -18.99
N ALA A 270 33.07 3.03 -18.83
CA ALA A 270 32.68 3.74 -17.61
C ALA A 270 31.84 5.00 -17.97
N PRO A 271 30.50 4.90 -18.07
CA PRO A 271 29.66 6.08 -18.25
C PRO A 271 29.81 7.04 -17.07
N THR A 272 29.98 8.33 -17.36
CA THR A 272 30.11 9.38 -16.33
C THR A 272 28.77 10.05 -16.09
N LEU A 273 28.49 10.42 -14.84
CA LEU A 273 27.29 11.17 -14.45
C LEU A 273 27.12 12.42 -15.34
N GLY A 274 25.93 12.57 -15.94
CA GLY A 274 25.61 13.67 -16.85
C GLY A 274 25.98 13.45 -18.32
N MET A 275 26.52 12.29 -18.69
CA MET A 275 26.68 11.93 -20.11
C MET A 275 25.32 11.57 -20.73
N PRO A 276 25.05 12.03 -21.96
CA PRO A 276 23.85 11.64 -22.68
C PRO A 276 24.00 10.22 -23.25
N LEU A 277 23.06 9.35 -22.90
CA LEU A 277 22.88 8.06 -23.54
C LEU A 277 21.94 8.23 -24.73
N LYS A 278 22.45 8.03 -25.93
CA LYS A 278 21.63 7.98 -27.15
C LYS A 278 21.19 6.56 -27.40
N VAL A 279 19.90 6.35 -27.55
CA VAL A 279 19.31 5.05 -27.84
C VAL A 279 18.55 5.12 -29.15
N HIS A 280 18.78 4.14 -30.02
CA HIS A 280 17.99 3.91 -31.22
C HIS A 280 17.38 2.52 -31.23
N ALA A 281 16.15 2.46 -31.71
CA ALA A 281 15.37 1.24 -31.86
C ALA A 281 14.93 1.07 -33.30
N LEU A 282 15.07 -0.15 -33.83
CA LEU A 282 14.50 -0.56 -35.09
C LEU A 282 13.21 -1.33 -34.82
N VAL A 283 12.08 -0.79 -35.26
CA VAL A 283 10.75 -1.33 -34.96
C VAL A 283 9.99 -1.56 -36.26
N CYS A 284 9.58 -2.81 -36.52
CA CYS A 284 8.63 -3.10 -37.58
C CYS A 284 7.22 -2.84 -37.07
N LEU A 285 6.46 -1.99 -37.79
CA LEU A 285 5.13 -1.54 -37.39
C LEU A 285 3.99 -2.36 -38.01
N GLY A 286 4.27 -3.38 -38.81
CA GLY A 286 3.23 -4.27 -39.36
C GLY A 286 2.18 -3.56 -40.22
N GLY A 287 2.59 -2.52 -40.96
CA GLY A 287 1.67 -1.68 -41.76
C GLY A 287 1.02 -0.53 -41.00
N LEU A 288 1.30 -0.36 -39.71
CA LEU A 288 0.92 0.83 -38.95
C LEU A 288 1.88 2.00 -39.20
N SER A 289 1.38 3.21 -38.94
CA SER A 289 2.16 4.45 -38.98
C SER A 289 2.87 4.69 -37.64
N PRO A 290 3.99 5.45 -37.61
CA PRO A 290 4.56 5.95 -36.36
C PRO A 290 3.57 6.74 -35.49
N ASN A 291 2.53 7.34 -36.08
CA ASN A 291 1.50 8.05 -35.32
C ASN A 291 0.50 7.11 -34.63
N ASP A 292 0.44 5.83 -35.01
CA ASP A 292 -0.43 4.83 -34.38
C ASP A 292 0.22 4.19 -33.14
N VAL A 293 1.49 4.53 -32.84
CA VAL A 293 2.26 3.92 -31.74
C VAL A 293 3.00 4.97 -30.92
N ASP A 294 3.29 4.63 -29.67
CA ASP A 294 4.24 5.30 -28.81
C ASP A 294 5.38 4.32 -28.51
N VAL A 295 6.56 4.62 -29.04
CA VAL A 295 7.77 3.84 -28.79
C VAL A 295 8.51 4.51 -27.65
N GLN A 296 8.70 3.80 -26.55
CA GLN A 296 9.23 4.35 -25.30
C GLN A 296 10.48 3.62 -24.86
N LEU A 297 11.50 4.38 -24.45
CA LEU A 297 12.64 3.89 -23.70
C LEU A 297 12.18 3.78 -22.25
N VAL A 298 12.19 2.58 -21.71
CA VAL A 298 11.95 2.30 -20.29
C VAL A 298 13.30 2.16 -19.63
N HIS A 299 13.61 2.99 -18.64
CA HIS A 299 14.92 3.02 -18.02
C HIS A 299 14.85 3.32 -16.52
N GLY A 300 15.83 2.85 -15.77
CA GLY A 300 15.87 3.06 -14.33
C GLY A 300 16.95 2.23 -13.62
N ARG A 301 16.83 2.15 -12.30
CA ARG A 301 17.70 1.30 -11.48
C ARG A 301 17.36 -0.15 -11.73
N VAL A 302 18.35 -1.03 -11.61
CA VAL A 302 18.12 -2.48 -11.59
C VAL A 302 18.31 -3.06 -10.21
N ASP A 303 17.49 -4.05 -9.86
CA ASP A 303 17.67 -4.87 -8.67
C ASP A 303 18.70 -5.99 -8.90
N ALA A 304 18.84 -6.90 -7.93
CA ALA A 304 19.78 -8.03 -8.02
C ALA A 304 19.39 -9.08 -9.08
N ASP A 305 18.15 -9.03 -9.59
CA ASP A 305 17.62 -9.91 -10.64
C ASP A 305 17.63 -9.21 -12.02
N ASP A 306 18.38 -8.10 -12.17
CA ASP A 306 18.42 -7.25 -13.37
C ASP A 306 17.05 -6.67 -13.78
N ARG A 307 16.09 -6.56 -12.85
CA ARG A 307 14.78 -5.96 -13.13
C ARG A 307 14.82 -4.45 -12.90
N ILE A 308 14.28 -3.69 -13.85
CA ILE A 308 14.13 -2.25 -13.70
C ILE A 308 13.12 -1.96 -12.58
N VAL A 309 13.59 -1.36 -11.49
CA VAL A 309 12.77 -0.86 -10.38
C VAL A 309 12.52 0.64 -10.54
N GLU A 310 11.29 1.07 -10.29
CA GLU A 310 10.83 2.46 -10.47
C GLU A 310 11.13 3.02 -11.88
N PRO A 311 10.59 2.39 -12.95
CA PRO A 311 10.94 2.75 -14.32
C PRO A 311 10.47 4.17 -14.69
N ASN A 312 11.35 4.92 -15.34
CA ASN A 312 11.00 6.12 -16.09
C ASN A 312 10.80 5.77 -17.56
N THR A 313 10.01 6.59 -18.25
CA THR A 313 9.78 6.43 -19.70
C THR A 313 10.08 7.69 -20.47
N THR A 314 10.79 7.53 -21.59
CA THR A 314 11.08 8.61 -22.54
C THR A 314 10.59 8.19 -23.93
N ALA A 315 9.77 9.01 -24.59
CA ALA A 315 9.31 8.72 -25.95
C ALA A 315 10.47 8.83 -26.95
N LEU A 316 10.58 7.86 -27.85
CA LEU A 316 11.50 7.89 -28.99
C LEU A 316 10.80 8.51 -30.20
N ALA A 317 11.46 9.46 -30.85
CA ALA A 317 10.97 10.07 -32.07
C ALA A 317 11.33 9.20 -33.29
N ALA A 318 10.38 9.03 -34.22
CA ALA A 318 10.68 8.39 -35.50
C ALA A 318 11.64 9.27 -36.33
N SER A 319 12.81 8.72 -36.70
CA SER A 319 13.85 9.43 -37.46
C SER A 319 13.92 9.01 -38.93
N GLY A 320 13.32 7.88 -39.30
CA GLY A 320 13.26 7.40 -40.69
C GLY A 320 12.72 5.98 -40.82
N ALA A 321 12.58 5.51 -42.06
CA ALA A 321 12.18 4.14 -42.37
C ALA A 321 13.15 3.49 -43.36
N GLU A 322 13.49 2.22 -43.11
CA GLU A 322 14.26 1.36 -43.98
C GLU A 322 13.42 0.12 -44.30
N GLY A 323 12.80 0.10 -45.48
CA GLY A 323 11.86 -0.95 -45.86
C GLY A 323 10.61 -0.97 -44.98
N GLU A 324 10.34 -2.08 -44.29
CA GLU A 324 9.20 -2.24 -43.37
C GLU A 324 9.52 -1.86 -41.91
N THR A 325 10.74 -1.41 -41.65
CA THR A 325 11.25 -1.14 -40.31
C THR A 325 11.49 0.36 -40.12
N TRP A 326 11.03 0.90 -39.01
CA TRP A 326 11.19 2.30 -38.63
C TRP A 326 12.31 2.45 -37.61
N ARG A 327 13.10 3.50 -37.76
CA ARG A 327 14.11 3.92 -36.80
C ARG A 327 13.50 4.95 -35.84
N PHE A 328 13.66 4.69 -34.55
CA PHE A 328 13.20 5.51 -33.46
C PHE A 328 14.38 5.91 -32.58
N GLU A 329 14.45 7.16 -32.12
CA GLU A 329 15.60 7.71 -31.40
C GLU A 329 15.19 8.55 -30.19
N ALA A 330 15.95 8.42 -29.10
CA ALA A 330 15.87 9.31 -27.95
C ALA A 330 17.27 9.54 -27.34
N GLN A 331 17.38 10.62 -26.58
CA GLN A 331 18.54 10.90 -25.73
C GLN A 331 18.06 11.02 -24.28
N VAL A 332 18.75 10.34 -23.37
CA VAL A 332 18.49 10.42 -21.93
C VAL A 332 19.77 10.74 -21.20
N ASP A 333 19.70 11.67 -20.24
CA ASP A 333 20.84 12.01 -19.41
C ASP A 333 20.97 11.00 -18.25
N LEU A 334 22.18 10.48 -18.05
CA LEU A 334 22.49 9.63 -16.90
C LEU A 334 22.61 10.49 -15.63
N ASP A 335 21.48 10.69 -14.95
CA ASP A 335 21.32 11.60 -13.80
C ASP A 335 21.76 10.97 -12.46
N ARG A 336 22.18 9.70 -12.45
CA ARG A 336 22.42 8.92 -11.22
C ARG A 336 23.65 8.02 -11.34
N THR A 337 24.24 7.70 -10.18
CA THR A 337 25.30 6.70 -10.04
C THR A 337 24.72 5.32 -9.70
N GLY A 338 25.37 4.26 -10.20
CA GLY A 338 24.99 2.85 -9.98
C GLY A 338 24.55 2.13 -11.26
N PRO A 339 24.13 0.86 -11.15
CA PRO A 339 23.62 0.09 -12.29
C PRO A 339 22.40 0.77 -12.94
N PHE A 340 22.41 0.85 -14.27
CA PHE A 340 21.36 1.46 -15.08
C PHE A 340 20.89 0.43 -16.10
N GLY A 341 19.61 0.06 -16.02
CA GLY A 341 18.97 -0.83 -16.98
C GLY A 341 18.06 -0.04 -17.91
N TYR A 342 18.00 -0.45 -19.17
CA TYR A 342 17.03 0.10 -20.12
C TYR A 342 16.48 -0.96 -21.07
N THR A 343 15.30 -0.71 -21.60
CA THR A 343 14.68 -1.49 -22.66
C THR A 343 13.75 -0.61 -23.47
N VAL A 344 13.26 -1.09 -24.61
CA VAL A 344 12.29 -0.36 -25.43
C VAL A 344 10.95 -1.07 -25.37
N ARG A 345 9.86 -0.31 -25.27
CA ARG A 345 8.51 -0.85 -25.43
C ARG A 345 7.74 -0.08 -26.48
N VAL A 346 6.79 -0.77 -27.11
CA VAL A 346 5.86 -0.18 -28.08
C VAL A 346 4.45 -0.34 -27.55
N LEU A 347 3.72 0.77 -27.49
CA LEU A 347 2.32 0.86 -27.09
C LEU A 347 1.48 1.45 -28.23
N PRO A 348 0.19 1.10 -28.36
CA PRO A 348 -0.70 1.83 -29.26
C PRO A 348 -0.87 3.28 -28.82
N HIS A 349 -0.88 4.22 -29.77
CA HIS A 349 -1.12 5.63 -29.50
C HIS A 349 -2.30 6.15 -30.32
N HIS A 350 -3.29 6.71 -29.63
CA HIS A 350 -4.33 7.55 -30.23
C HIS A 350 -4.84 8.57 -29.21
N SER A 351 -5.10 9.81 -29.65
CA SER A 351 -5.55 10.91 -28.77
C SER A 351 -6.90 10.64 -28.08
N GLY A 352 -7.70 9.77 -28.67
CA GLY A 352 -8.99 9.31 -28.13
C GLY A 352 -8.91 8.20 -27.07
N LEU A 353 -7.73 7.65 -26.76
CA LEU A 353 -7.58 6.69 -25.67
C LEU A 353 -7.63 7.39 -24.31
N ALA A 354 -8.25 6.74 -23.33
CA ALA A 354 -8.31 7.16 -21.94
C ALA A 354 -6.98 6.90 -21.20
N SER A 355 -6.21 5.89 -21.61
CA SER A 355 -4.85 5.65 -21.12
C SER A 355 -4.00 4.88 -22.15
N PRO A 356 -2.66 4.95 -22.07
CA PRO A 356 -1.77 4.19 -22.96
C PRO A 356 -1.95 2.66 -22.88
N VAL A 357 -2.57 2.16 -21.81
CA VAL A 357 -2.77 0.72 -21.58
C VAL A 357 -4.19 0.24 -21.90
N GLU A 358 -5.09 1.14 -22.33
CA GLU A 358 -6.51 0.81 -22.59
C GLU A 358 -6.69 -0.39 -23.55
N MET A 359 -5.79 -0.52 -24.52
CA MET A 359 -5.85 -1.59 -25.51
C MET A 359 -5.31 -2.94 -24.99
N GLY A 360 -4.59 -2.98 -23.86
CA GLY A 360 -3.94 -4.19 -23.35
C GLY A 360 -2.86 -4.76 -24.28
N LEU A 361 -2.30 -3.92 -25.16
CA LEU A 361 -1.34 -4.30 -26.19
C LEU A 361 0.04 -3.73 -25.87
N LEU A 362 1.07 -4.57 -25.92
CA LEU A 362 2.46 -4.23 -25.64
C LEU A 362 3.39 -5.06 -26.55
N ARG A 363 4.49 -4.45 -26.98
CA ARG A 363 5.64 -5.17 -27.54
C ARG A 363 6.92 -4.71 -26.86
N VAL A 364 7.82 -5.67 -26.66
CA VAL A 364 9.18 -5.51 -26.12
C VAL A 364 10.13 -6.31 -27.03
N PRO A 365 11.47 -6.12 -26.94
CA PRO A 365 12.42 -6.85 -27.77
C PRO A 365 12.33 -8.36 -27.54
N VAL A 366 12.53 -9.13 -28.62
CA VAL A 366 12.56 -10.60 -28.55
C VAL A 366 13.96 -11.04 -28.15
N GLY A 367 14.11 -11.50 -26.91
CA GLY A 367 15.41 -11.75 -26.27
C GLY A 367 15.65 -10.68 -25.21
N GLY A 368 15.82 -11.13 -23.95
CA GLY A 368 15.79 -10.28 -22.75
C GLY A 368 16.78 -9.12 -22.77
N ALA A 369 16.49 -8.15 -21.90
CA ALA A 369 17.31 -6.98 -21.60
C ALA A 369 18.81 -7.29 -21.66
N SER A 370 19.54 -6.53 -22.49
CA SER A 370 21.00 -6.48 -22.48
C SER A 370 21.50 -5.62 -21.33
#